data_AF-A0A970JBR7-F1
#
_entry.id   AF-A0A970JBR7-F1
#
_cell.length_a   1.000
_cell.length_b   1.000
_cell.length_c   1.000
_cell.angle_alpha   90.00
_cell.angle_beta   90.00
_cell.angle_gamma   90.00
#
_symmetry.space_group_name_H-M   'P 1'
#
loop_
_entity.id
_entity.type
_entity.pdbx_description
1 polymer ?
#
loop_
_entity_poly.entity_id
_entity_poly.type
_entity_poly.pdbx_seq_one_letter_code
_entity_poly.pdbx_strand_id
1 'polypeptide(L)'
;MANVVKEENQQNFENLRGNCQDSARELARFLAHINPYWNERQLFNLFNEYLGLRADEVLLIFNGRYRESIRLFEKIQDQALKTAQIMISGLIWQFRLI
;
A
#
# COMPACT_ATOMS: atom_id res chain seq x y z
N MET A 1 -23.85 21.58 9.72
CA MET A 1 -23.52 20.22 10.22
C MET A 1 -23.10 19.27 9.11
N ALA A 2 -23.88 19.05 8.04
CA ALA A 2 -23.50 18.12 6.96
C ALA A 2 -22.19 18.47 6.22
N ASN A 3 -21.88 19.76 6.02
CA ASN A 3 -20.63 20.18 5.37
C ASN A 3 -19.40 19.99 6.28
N VAL A 4 -19.54 20.24 7.58
CA VAL A 4 -18.46 20.05 8.57
C VAL A 4 -18.05 18.58 8.67
N VAL A 5 -19.02 17.65 8.68
CA VAL A 5 -18.74 16.20 8.70
C VAL A 5 -18.07 15.73 7.40
N LYS A 6 -18.41 16.32 6.25
CA LYS A 6 -17.75 15.99 4.97
C LYS A 6 -16.31 16.49 4.91
N GLU A 7 -16.05 17.70 5.40
CA GLU A 7 -14.70 18.30 5.45
C GLU A 7 -13.79 17.52 6.42
N GLU A 8 -14.30 17.15 7.59
CA GLU A 8 -13.57 16.32 8.57
C GLU A 8 -13.19 14.94 8.00
N ASN A 9 -14.13 14.30 7.28
CA ASN A 9 -13.89 13.02 6.63
C ASN A 9 -12.84 13.12 5.50
N GLN A 10 -12.86 14.22 4.74
CA GLN A 10 -11.88 14.44 3.68
C GLN A 10 -10.48 14.67 4.26
N GLN A 11 -10.36 15.47 5.33
CA GLN A 11 -9.08 15.69 6.01
C GLN A 11 -8.51 14.40 6.61
N ASN A 12 -9.35 13.59 7.26
CA ASN A 12 -8.93 12.30 7.82
C ASN A 12 -8.42 11.34 6.73
N PHE A 13 -9.03 11.38 5.55
CA PHE A 13 -8.61 10.56 4.42
C PHE A 13 -7.29 11.03 3.79
N GLU A 14 -7.10 12.33 3.61
CA GLU A 14 -5.82 12.88 3.15
C GLU A 14 -4.70 12.57 4.14
N ASN A 15 -4.97 12.67 5.45
CA ASN A 15 -4.03 12.27 6.49
C ASN A 15 -3.72 10.76 6.41
N LEU A 16 -4.73 9.91 6.22
CA LEU A 16 -4.53 8.47 6.04
C LEU A 16 -3.64 8.17 4.83
N ARG A 17 -3.87 8.84 3.69
CA ARG A 17 -3.06 8.70 2.48
C ARG A 17 -1.63 9.18 2.69
N GLY A 18 -1.43 10.33 3.34
CA GLY A 18 -0.12 10.86 3.69
C GLY A 18 0.66 9.88 4.56
N ASN A 19 0.04 9.37 5.62
CA ASN A 19 0.63 8.37 6.51
C ASN A 19 1.02 7.08 5.75
N CYS A 20 0.20 6.64 4.79
CA CYS A 20 0.52 5.49 3.94
C CYS A 20 1.72 5.75 3.02
N GLN A 21 1.84 6.96 2.44
CA GLN A 21 2.97 7.34 1.60
C GLN A 21 4.28 7.36 2.39
N ASP A 22 4.27 7.94 3.58
CA ASP A 22 5.44 8.01 4.45
C ASP A 22 5.83 6.60 4.94
N SER A 23 4.85 5.79 5.35
CA SER A 23 5.08 4.39 5.72
C SER A 23 5.68 3.58 4.56
N ALA A 24 5.20 3.77 3.33
CA ALA A 24 5.74 3.11 2.14
C ALA A 24 7.20 3.52 1.88
N ARG A 25 7.54 4.79 2.07
CA ARG A 25 8.89 5.33 1.89
C ARG A 25 9.85 4.76 2.94
N GLU A 26 9.45 4.76 4.20
CA GLU A 26 10.26 4.22 5.30
C GLU A 26 10.52 2.72 5.10
N LEU A 27 9.48 1.95 4.77
CA LEU A 27 9.61 0.51 4.52
C LEU A 27 10.51 0.22 3.32
N ALA A 28 10.34 0.94 2.21
CA ALA A 28 11.17 0.77 1.03
C ALA A 28 12.65 1.06 1.31
N ARG A 29 12.94 2.14 2.03
CA ARG A 29 14.30 2.51 2.43
C ARG A 29 14.92 1.47 3.35
N PHE A 30 14.18 1.01 4.36
CA PHE A 30 14.65 -0.01 5.29
C PHE A 30 14.98 -1.32 4.56
N LEU A 31 14.06 -1.81 3.72
CA LEU A 31 14.22 -3.07 3.00
C LEU A 31 15.39 -3.01 2.00
N ALA A 32 15.47 -1.96 1.21
CA ALA A 32 16.59 -1.78 0.26
C ALA A 32 17.94 -1.65 0.98
N HIS A 33 17.97 -1.12 2.22
CA HIS A 33 19.19 -1.06 3.01
C HIS A 33 19.68 -2.44 3.47
N ILE A 34 18.78 -3.34 3.85
CA ILE A 34 19.15 -4.68 4.36
C ILE A 34 19.31 -5.74 3.27
N ASN A 35 18.84 -5.48 2.05
CA ASN A 35 18.94 -6.39 0.93
C ASN A 35 19.32 -5.65 -0.36
N PRO A 36 20.55 -5.85 -0.89
CA PRO A 36 21.03 -5.15 -2.07
C PRO A 36 20.30 -5.51 -3.37
N TYR A 37 19.49 -6.58 -3.36
CA TYR A 37 18.68 -7.01 -4.51
C TYR A 37 17.32 -6.33 -4.57
N TRP A 38 16.96 -5.54 -3.55
CA TRP A 38 15.74 -4.74 -3.56
C TRP A 38 16.04 -3.29 -3.95
N ASN A 39 15.43 -2.85 -5.05
CA ASN A 39 15.51 -1.46 -5.47
C ASN A 39 14.53 -0.59 -4.64
N GLU A 40 15.05 0.39 -3.92
CA GLU A 40 14.25 1.27 -3.06
C GLU A 40 13.08 1.94 -3.81
N ARG A 41 13.32 2.48 -5.01
CA ARG A 41 12.28 3.15 -5.80
C ARG A 41 11.19 2.17 -6.23
N GLN A 42 11.57 0.97 -6.64
CA GLN A 42 10.62 -0.09 -7.00
C GLN A 42 9.77 -0.50 -5.80
N LEU A 43 10.41 -0.72 -4.65
CA LEU A 43 9.71 -1.04 -3.41
C LEU A 43 8.77 0.09 -2.98
N PHE A 44 9.21 1.35 -3.04
CA PHE A 44 8.36 2.49 -2.73
C PHE A 44 7.11 2.50 -3.60
N ASN A 45 7.25 2.31 -4.91
CA ASN A 45 6.10 2.28 -5.81
C ASN A 45 5.13 1.13 -5.48
N LEU A 46 5.66 -0.07 -5.22
CA LEU A 46 4.85 -1.25 -4.87
C LEU A 46 4.05 -1.03 -3.57
N PHE A 47 4.73 -0.60 -2.49
CA PHE A 47 4.09 -0.39 -1.20
C PHE A 47 3.17 0.83 -1.21
N ASN A 48 3.53 1.91 -1.91
CA ASN A 48 2.67 3.08 -2.03
C ASN A 48 1.37 2.75 -2.75
N GLU A 49 1.44 1.99 -3.85
CA GLU A 49 0.25 1.51 -4.55
C GLU A 49 -0.58 0.58 -3.66
N TYR A 50 0.04 -0.40 -3.01
CA TYR A 50 -0.68 -1.34 -2.15
C TYR A 50 -1.37 -0.68 -0.96
N LEU A 51 -0.67 0.19 -0.23
CA LEU A 51 -1.22 0.92 0.91
C LEU A 51 -2.26 1.95 0.48
N GLY A 52 -2.09 2.57 -0.69
CA GLY A 52 -3.08 3.45 -1.29
C GLY A 52 -4.40 2.73 -1.60
N LEU A 53 -4.33 1.54 -2.21
CA LEU A 53 -5.50 0.71 -2.47
C LEU A 53 -6.20 0.28 -1.17
N ARG A 54 -5.44 -0.02 -0.11
CA ARG A 54 -5.99 -0.35 1.21
C ARG A 54 -6.70 0.84 1.86
N ALA A 55 -6.13 2.04 1.75
CA ALA A 55 -6.79 3.25 2.23
C ALA A 55 -8.10 3.51 1.48
N ASP A 56 -8.12 3.30 0.16
CA ASP A 56 -9.34 3.39 -0.66
C ASP A 56 -10.39 2.36 -0.26
N GLU A 57 -9.99 1.13 0.03
CA GLU A 57 -10.89 0.08 0.51
C GLU A 57 -11.54 0.46 1.86
N VAL A 58 -10.74 0.97 2.81
CA VAL A 58 -11.25 1.47 4.09
C VAL A 58 -12.28 2.59 3.89
N LEU A 59 -12.03 3.51 2.96
CA LEU A 59 -12.97 4.59 2.63
C LEU A 59 -14.28 4.05 2.04
N LEU A 60 -14.21 3.07 1.15
CA LEU A 60 -15.40 2.45 0.56
C LEU A 60 -16.23 1.73 1.64
N ILE A 61 -15.58 0.98 2.53
CA ILE A 61 -16.24 0.29 3.64
C ILE A 61 -16.90 1.29 4.59
N PHE A 62 -16.18 2.35 4.97
CA PHE A 62 -16.68 3.39 5.87
C PHE A 62 -17.92 4.11 5.30
N ASN A 63 -17.96 4.33 3.99
CA ASN A 63 -19.11 4.94 3.30
C ASN A 63 -20.21 3.93 2.93
N GLY A 64 -20.14 2.68 3.39
CA GLY A 64 -21.14 1.64 3.08
C GLY A 64 -21.14 1.17 1.61
N ARG A 65 -20.09 1.49 0.84
CA ARG A 65 -19.93 1.14 -0.58
C ARG A 65 -19.32 -0.26 -0.74
N TYR A 66 -19.94 -1.26 -0.11
CA TYR A 66 -19.37 -2.62 -0.01
C TYR A 66 -19.13 -3.32 -1.35
N ARG A 67 -20.06 -3.16 -2.31
CA ARG A 67 -19.91 -3.76 -3.64
C ARG A 67 -18.67 -3.24 -4.37
N GLU A 68 -18.32 -1.98 -4.15
CA GLU A 68 -17.14 -1.37 -4.76
C GLU A 68 -15.86 -1.77 -4.01
N SER A 69 -15.92 -1.89 -2.68
CA SER A 69 -14.84 -2.47 -1.89
C SER A 69 -14.50 -3.89 -2.34
N ILE A 70 -15.50 -4.75 -2.57
CA ILE A 70 -15.28 -6.13 -3.08
C ILE A 70 -14.57 -6.12 -4.44
N ARG A 71 -14.95 -5.22 -5.36
CA ARG A 71 -14.26 -5.09 -6.66
C ARG A 71 -12.85 -4.54 -6.51
N LEU A 72 -12.62 -3.62 -5.57
CA LEU A 72 -11.29 -3.10 -5.30
C LEU A 72 -10.38 -4.18 -4.68
N PHE A 73 -10.95 -5.09 -3.89
CA PHE A 73 -10.23 -6.19 -3.27
C PHE A 73 -9.55 -7.12 -4.29
N GLU A 74 -10.12 -7.31 -5.47
CA GLU A 74 -9.47 -8.04 -6.57
C GLU A 74 -8.13 -7.37 -6.96
N LYS A 75 -8.11 -6.04 -7.09
CA LYS A 75 -6.89 -5.28 -7.39
C LYS A 75 -5.87 -5.33 -6.26
N ILE A 76 -6.34 -5.30 -5.00
CA ILE A 76 -5.48 -5.43 -3.82
C ILE A 76 -4.76 -6.78 -3.82
N GLN A 77 -5.47 -7.86 -4.17
CA GLN A 77 -4.87 -9.19 -4.27
C GLN A 77 -3.81 -9.27 -5.37
N ASP A 78 -4.09 -8.74 -6.57
CA ASP A 78 -3.11 -8.70 -7.65
C ASP A 78 -1.85 -7.93 -7.25
N GLN A 79 -2.02 -6.79 -6.58
CA GLN A 79 -0.89 -5.99 -6.11
C GLN A 79 -0.10 -6.68 -4.99
N ALA A 80 -0.79 -7.38 -4.08
CA ALA A 80 -0.15 -8.19 -3.04
C ALA A 80 0.70 -9.31 -3.67
N LEU A 81 0.19 -10.00 -4.69
CA LEU A 81 0.92 -11.06 -5.39
C LEU A 81 2.17 -10.52 -6.10
N LYS A 82 2.07 -9.39 -6.80
CA LYS A 82 3.23 -8.73 -7.43
C LYS A 82 4.29 -8.34 -6.39
N THR A 83 3.84 -7.75 -5.28
CA THR A 83 4.74 -7.36 -4.18
C THR A 83 5.44 -8.59 -3.60
N ALA A 84 4.69 -9.66 -3.33
CA ALA A 84 5.23 -10.91 -2.81
C ALA A 84 6.29 -11.53 -3.75
N GLN A 85 6.08 -11.51 -5.07
CA GLN A 85 7.05 -12.02 -6.05
C GLN A 85 8.39 -11.27 -5.99
N ILE A 86 8.35 -9.94 -5.87
CA ILE A 86 9.56 -9.10 -5.73
C ILE A 86 10.26 -9.37 -4.38
N MET A 87 9.49 -9.51 -3.30
CA MET A 87 10.02 -9.84 -1.99
C MET A 87 10.71 -11.22 -2.00
N ILE A 88 10.04 -12.25 -2.52
CA ILE A 88 10.60 -13.61 -2.60
C ILE A 88 11.87 -13.61 -3.47
N SER A 89 11.86 -12.92 -4.60
CA SER A 89 13.04 -12.83 -5.48
C SER A 89 14.25 -12.26 -4.73
N GLY A 90 14.10 -11.16 -4.00
CA GLY A 90 15.21 -10.60 -3.23
C GLY A 90 15.71 -11.54 -2.12
N LEU A 91 14.83 -12.33 -1.50
CA LEU A 91 15.24 -13.34 -0.52
C LEU A 91 16.04 -14.48 -1.17
N ILE A 92 15.60 -14.98 -2.33
CA ILE A 92 16.32 -16.01 -3.10
C ILE A 92 17.73 -15.53 -3.42
N TRP A 93 17.90 -14.29 -3.88
CA TRP A 93 19.21 -13.74 -4.21
C TRP A 93 20.08 -13.47 -2.98
N GLN A 94 19.50 -12.97 -1.88
CA GLN A 94 20.22 -12.70 -0.64
C GLN A 94 20.80 -13.97 -0.02
N PHE A 95 20.02 -15.04 0.02
CA PHE A 95 20.38 -16.28 0.71
C PHE A 95 20.82 -17.42 -0.22
N ARG A 96 20.82 -17.19 -1.55
CA ARG A 96 21.20 -18.19 -2.57
C ARG A 96 20.41 -19.49 -2.41
N LEU A 97 19.08 -19.37 -2.38
CA LEU A 97 18.18 -20.50 -2.08
C LEU A 97 17.96 -21.46 -3.26
N ILE A 98 18.47 -21.14 -4.45
CA ILE A 98 18.35 -21.92 -5.69
C ILE A 98 19.68 -21.82 -6.44
#